data_AF-A0A535R1K2-F1
#
_entry.id   AF-A0A535R1K2-F1
#
_cell.length_a   1.000
_cell.length_b   1.000
_cell.length_c   1.000
_cell.angle_alpha   90.00
_cell.angle_beta   90.00
_cell.angle_gamma   90.00
#
_symmetry.space_group_name_H-M   'P 1'
#
loop_
_entity.id
_entity.type
_entity.pdbx_description
1 polymer ?
#
loop_
_entity_poly.entity_id
_entity_poly.type
_entity_poly.pdbx_seq_one_letter_code
_entity_poly.pdbx_strand_id
1 'polypeptide(L)'
;MAGLKDDYLNDGRVLIEVLTDQAVAQTLRAHRETLLRLGAVYEQVNASFGQFGLDLLRASTKAIMSGSATEDSLYAFIEASIQDLTTQRDTLAFEIKTALNAAAFDDQALNEQQAKDWIAQAQSLIDQANALAAS
;
A
#
# COMPACT_ATOMS: atom_id res chain seq x y z
N MET A 1 4.95 -15.63 -33.31
CA MET A 1 5.78 -14.53 -32.77
C MET A 1 5.35 -14.35 -31.33
N ALA A 2 6.26 -14.57 -30.39
CA ALA A 2 5.93 -14.70 -28.97
C ALA A 2 5.37 -13.38 -28.42
N GLY A 3 4.08 -13.40 -28.07
CA GLY A 3 3.46 -12.37 -27.24
C GLY A 3 3.86 -12.64 -25.80
N LEU A 4 5.01 -12.08 -25.39
CA LEU A 4 5.36 -11.99 -23.99
C LEU A 4 4.37 -11.02 -23.37
N LYS A 5 3.36 -11.56 -22.69
CA LYS A 5 2.60 -10.81 -21.71
C LYS A 5 3.61 -10.54 -20.60
N ASP A 6 4.11 -9.31 -20.59
CA ASP A 6 5.05 -8.84 -19.60
C ASP A 6 4.30 -8.85 -18.25
N ASP A 7 4.56 -9.85 -17.41
CA ASP A 7 4.03 -9.97 -16.04
C ASP A 7 4.64 -8.91 -15.09
N TYR A 8 5.26 -7.86 -15.66
CA TYR A 8 5.83 -6.74 -14.93
C TYR A 8 4.71 -5.76 -14.55
N LEU A 9 3.98 -6.14 -13.51
CA LEU A 9 3.13 -5.24 -12.75
C LEU A 9 4.02 -4.15 -12.14
N ASN A 10 4.14 -3.04 -12.86
CA ASN A 10 4.99 -1.91 -12.49
C ASN A 10 4.53 -1.31 -11.15
N ASP A 11 5.26 -1.64 -10.08
CA ASP A 11 4.77 -1.52 -8.71
C ASP A 11 5.15 -0.20 -8.02
N GLY A 12 5.76 0.76 -8.74
CA GLY A 12 6.50 1.82 -8.05
C GLY A 12 6.16 3.28 -8.32
N ARG A 13 5.54 3.66 -9.46
CA ARG A 13 5.32 5.11 -9.77
C ARG A 13 4.38 5.43 -10.93
N VAL A 14 4.10 4.46 -11.78
CA VAL A 14 3.73 4.77 -13.17
C VAL A 14 2.23 4.69 -13.39
N LEU A 15 1.47 3.99 -12.56
CA LEU A 15 0.07 3.72 -12.89
C LEU A 15 -0.76 5.01 -12.88
N ILE A 16 -0.72 5.87 -11.86
CA ILE A 16 -1.67 6.99 -11.82
C ILE A 16 -1.23 8.22 -12.63
N GLU A 17 0.05 8.59 -12.60
CA GLU A 17 0.56 9.69 -13.44
C GLU A 17 0.42 9.37 -14.94
N VAL A 18 0.69 8.12 -15.36
CA VAL A 18 0.49 7.71 -16.77
C VAL A 18 -0.97 7.53 -17.12
N LEU A 19 -1.80 7.01 -16.20
CA LEU A 19 -3.25 6.96 -16.44
C LEU A 19 -3.80 8.36 -16.71
N THR A 20 -3.32 9.40 -16.02
CA THR A 20 -3.78 10.78 -16.22
C THR A 20 -3.41 11.42 -17.57
N ASP A 21 -2.39 10.93 -18.28
CA ASP A 21 -1.88 11.56 -19.50
C ASP A 21 -2.56 11.05 -20.78
N GLN A 22 -2.97 9.78 -20.84
CA GLN A 22 -3.72 9.24 -21.99
C GLN A 22 -4.82 8.26 -21.56
N ALA A 23 -6.06 8.60 -21.93
CA ALA A 23 -7.25 7.73 -21.88
C ALA A 23 -7.80 7.36 -20.48
N VAL A 24 -7.94 8.33 -19.58
CA VAL A 24 -8.73 8.10 -18.36
C VAL A 24 -10.24 7.95 -18.71
N ALA A 25 -10.91 6.90 -18.22
CA ALA A 25 -12.37 6.77 -18.23
C ALA A 25 -13.06 8.01 -17.61
N GLN A 26 -14.25 8.36 -18.10
CA GLN A 26 -14.96 9.59 -17.71
C GLN A 26 -15.23 9.67 -16.19
N THR A 27 -15.39 8.51 -15.56
CA THR A 27 -15.60 8.29 -14.12
C THR A 27 -14.42 8.76 -13.27
N LEU A 28 -13.20 8.51 -13.75
CA LEU A 28 -11.99 8.92 -13.06
C LEU A 28 -11.71 10.44 -13.23
N ARG A 29 -12.22 11.09 -14.29
CA ARG A 29 -12.14 12.56 -14.42
C ARG A 29 -13.01 13.29 -13.38
N ALA A 30 -14.17 12.71 -13.02
CA ALA A 30 -15.10 13.32 -12.08
C ALA A 30 -14.55 13.42 -10.64
N HIS A 31 -13.65 12.52 -10.25
CA HIS A 31 -13.09 12.44 -8.90
C HIS A 31 -11.55 12.51 -8.88
N ARG A 32 -10.99 13.37 -9.74
CA ARG A 32 -9.54 13.48 -9.97
C ARG A 32 -8.72 13.68 -8.69
N GLU A 33 -9.19 14.52 -7.76
CA GLU A 33 -8.47 14.77 -6.51
C GLU A 33 -8.39 13.52 -5.63
N THR A 34 -9.52 12.83 -5.43
CA THR A 34 -9.59 11.59 -4.66
C THR A 34 -8.68 10.52 -5.26
N LEU A 35 -8.59 10.44 -6.59
CA LEU A 35 -7.69 9.52 -7.29
C LEU A 35 -6.22 9.84 -7.10
N LEU A 36 -5.83 11.12 -7.20
CA LEU A 36 -4.45 11.52 -6.96
C LEU A 36 -4.04 11.18 -5.51
N ARG A 37 -4.92 11.42 -4.54
CA ARG A 37 -4.69 11.05 -3.14
C ARG A 37 -4.60 9.53 -2.97
N LEU A 38 -5.52 8.76 -3.58
CA LEU A 38 -5.52 7.30 -3.55
C LEU A 38 -4.22 6.73 -4.13
N GLY A 39 -3.72 7.33 -5.22
CA GLY A 39 -2.44 6.95 -5.79
C GLY A 39 -1.26 7.24 -4.90
N ALA A 40 -1.19 8.43 -4.34
CA ALA A 40 -0.11 8.81 -3.43
C ALA A 40 -0.02 7.88 -2.22
N VAL A 41 -1.16 7.52 -1.60
CA VAL A 41 -1.16 6.60 -0.46
C VAL A 41 -0.86 5.16 -0.86
N TYR A 42 -1.36 4.69 -2.01
CA TYR A 42 -1.01 3.38 -2.56
C TYR A 42 0.51 3.27 -2.78
N GLU A 43 1.11 4.29 -3.39
CA GLU A 43 2.56 4.36 -3.56
C GLU A 43 3.30 4.36 -2.24
N GLN A 44 2.85 5.15 -1.25
CA GLN A 44 3.52 5.21 0.05
C GLN A 44 3.53 3.87 0.78
N VAL A 45 2.41 3.13 0.78
CA VAL A 45 2.32 1.84 1.47
C VAL A 45 3.00 0.71 0.70
N ASN A 46 3.12 0.82 -0.62
CA ASN A 46 3.71 -0.20 -1.49
C ASN A 46 5.19 0.06 -1.83
N ALA A 47 5.69 1.29 -1.60
CA ALA A 47 7.09 1.62 -1.83
C ALA A 47 7.99 0.80 -0.90
N SER A 48 8.94 0.06 -1.49
CA SER A 48 9.89 -0.78 -0.75
C SER A 48 10.73 -0.02 0.27
N PHE A 49 10.91 1.30 0.06
CA PHE A 49 11.60 2.22 0.98
C PHE A 49 10.71 3.39 1.44
N GLY A 50 9.39 3.20 1.40
CA GLY A 50 8.43 4.16 1.95
C GLY A 50 8.43 4.17 3.49
N GLN A 51 7.79 5.18 4.08
CA GLN A 51 7.71 5.35 5.53
C GLN A 51 7.24 4.08 6.25
N PHE A 52 6.22 3.41 5.71
CA PHE A 52 5.68 2.16 6.26
C PHE A 52 6.77 1.08 6.36
N GLY A 53 7.45 0.78 5.25
CA GLY A 53 8.51 -0.24 5.22
C GLY A 53 9.70 0.10 6.11
N LEU A 54 10.13 1.36 6.14
CA LEU A 54 11.22 1.82 7.01
C LEU A 54 10.87 1.73 8.50
N ASP A 55 9.63 1.99 8.86
CA ASP A 55 9.17 1.87 10.25
C ASP A 55 9.08 0.40 10.68
N LEU A 56 8.58 -0.51 9.83
CA LEU A 56 8.62 -1.94 10.13
C LEU A 56 10.06 -2.46 10.27
N LEU A 57 10.99 -2.01 9.42
CA LEU A 57 12.41 -2.37 9.53
C LEU A 57 13.03 -1.89 10.85
N ARG A 58 12.70 -0.67 11.29
CA ARG A 58 13.14 -0.14 12.58
C ARG A 58 12.57 -0.96 13.74
N ALA A 59 11.29 -1.31 13.69
CA ALA A 59 10.64 -2.15 14.68
C ALA A 59 11.32 -3.52 14.79
N SER A 60 11.55 -4.21 13.68
CA SER A 60 12.23 -5.52 13.67
C SER A 60 13.67 -5.42 14.19
N THR A 61 14.40 -4.36 13.82
CA THR A 61 15.76 -4.13 14.34
C THR A 61 15.76 -3.98 15.86
N LYS A 62 14.81 -3.22 16.43
CA LYS A 62 14.64 -3.09 17.88
C LYS A 62 14.25 -4.41 18.54
N ALA A 63 13.32 -5.15 17.92
CA ALA A 63 12.88 -6.45 18.41
C ALA A 63 14.08 -7.38 18.62
N ILE A 64 14.94 -7.52 17.61
CA ILE A 64 16.16 -8.34 17.65
C ILE A 64 17.11 -7.87 18.77
N MET A 65 17.23 -6.56 18.99
CA MET A 65 18.09 -6.00 20.04
C MET A 65 17.52 -6.17 21.46
N SER A 66 16.20 -6.35 21.59
CA SER A 66 15.51 -6.43 22.88
C SER A 66 15.47 -7.83 23.48
N GLY A 67 15.69 -8.87 22.67
CA GLY A 67 15.59 -10.26 23.09
C GLY A 67 16.74 -10.71 24.00
N SER A 68 16.43 -11.62 24.93
CA SER A 68 17.43 -12.39 25.68
C SER A 68 16.99 -13.86 25.75
N ALA A 69 17.91 -14.76 26.12
CA ALA A 69 17.62 -16.20 26.20
C ALA A 69 16.49 -16.57 27.20
N THR A 70 16.09 -15.64 28.07
CA THR A 70 15.06 -15.86 29.11
C THR A 70 13.83 -14.95 28.96
N GLU A 71 13.84 -13.99 28.03
CA GLU A 71 12.76 -13.03 27.85
C GLU A 71 12.71 -12.58 26.37
N ASP A 72 11.75 -13.13 25.63
CA ASP A 72 11.60 -12.95 24.17
C ASP A 72 10.16 -12.54 23.78
N SER A 73 9.34 -12.16 24.76
CA SER A 73 7.93 -11.81 24.55
C SER A 73 7.75 -10.54 23.72
N LEU A 74 8.65 -9.56 23.88
CA LEU A 74 8.64 -8.32 23.09
C LEU A 74 8.99 -8.60 21.62
N TYR A 75 9.99 -9.45 21.37
CA TYR A 75 10.34 -9.88 20.03
C TYR A 75 9.15 -10.56 19.34
N ALA A 76 8.55 -11.56 20.00
CA ALA A 76 7.39 -12.28 19.47
C ALA A 76 6.19 -11.36 19.18
N PHE A 77 5.95 -10.38 20.06
CA PHE A 77 4.90 -9.39 19.86
C PHE A 77 5.15 -8.48 18.65
N ILE A 78 6.37 -7.97 18.49
CA ILE A 78 6.71 -7.09 17.37
C ILE A 78 6.65 -7.85 16.04
N GLU A 79 7.21 -9.07 15.97
CA GLU A 79 7.18 -9.86 14.73
C GLU A 79 5.75 -10.24 14.32
N ALA A 80 4.89 -10.60 15.29
CA ALA A 80 3.47 -10.82 15.02
C ALA A 80 2.78 -9.56 14.50
N SER A 81 3.09 -8.39 15.07
CA SER A 81 2.55 -7.10 14.62
C SER A 81 3.03 -6.72 13.21
N ILE A 82 4.30 -6.98 12.89
CA ILE A 82 4.86 -6.78 11.54
C ILE A 82 4.13 -7.67 10.53
N GLN A 83 3.93 -8.95 10.85
CA GLN A 83 3.25 -9.89 9.98
C GLN A 83 1.80 -9.46 9.70
N ASP A 84 1.08 -9.02 10.73
CA ASP A 84 -0.29 -8.55 10.62
C ASP A 84 -0.40 -7.29 9.76
N LEU A 85 0.42 -6.26 10.05
CA LEU A 85 0.46 -5.02 9.27
C LEU A 85 0.83 -5.27 7.79
N THR A 86 1.78 -6.18 7.54
CA THR A 86 2.19 -6.58 6.18
C THR A 86 1.03 -7.23 5.43
N THR A 87 0.27 -8.11 6.11
CA THR A 87 -0.90 -8.77 5.53
C THR A 87 -2.00 -7.77 5.19
N GLN A 88 -2.32 -6.86 6.12
CA GLN A 88 -3.33 -5.82 5.89
C GLN A 88 -2.93 -4.89 4.73
N ARG A 89 -1.64 -4.52 4.65
CA ARG A 89 -1.09 -3.74 3.53
C ARG A 89 -1.26 -4.47 2.19
N ASP A 90 -0.92 -5.76 2.14
CA ASP A 90 -1.03 -6.55 0.90
C ASP A 90 -2.47 -6.67 0.42
N THR A 91 -3.41 -6.91 1.33
CA THR A 91 -4.84 -6.90 1.00
C THR A 91 -5.27 -5.55 0.45
N LEU A 92 -4.94 -4.46 1.13
CA LEU A 92 -5.30 -3.10 0.70
C LEU A 92 -4.71 -2.75 -0.67
N ALA A 93 -3.42 -3.03 -0.88
CA ALA A 93 -2.74 -2.78 -2.14
C ALA A 93 -3.39 -3.57 -3.29
N PHE A 94 -3.71 -4.83 -3.05
CA PHE A 94 -4.41 -5.66 -4.04
C PHE A 94 -5.79 -5.09 -4.40
N GLU A 95 -6.58 -4.66 -3.43
CA GLU A 95 -7.91 -4.06 -3.66
C GLU A 95 -7.83 -2.77 -4.47
N ILE A 96 -6.95 -1.84 -4.06
CA ILE A 96 -6.77 -0.55 -4.75
C ILE A 96 -6.33 -0.78 -6.20
N LYS A 97 -5.33 -1.65 -6.40
CA LYS A 97 -4.80 -1.98 -7.74
C LYS A 97 -5.87 -2.61 -8.64
N THR A 98 -6.68 -3.50 -8.08
CA THR A 98 -7.78 -4.15 -8.81
C THR A 98 -8.80 -3.11 -9.27
N ALA A 99 -9.21 -2.22 -8.38
CA ALA A 99 -10.19 -1.18 -8.69
C ALA A 99 -9.66 -0.14 -9.70
N LEU A 100 -8.38 0.24 -9.60
CA LEU A 100 -7.74 1.14 -10.57
C LEU A 100 -7.65 0.50 -11.96
N ASN A 101 -7.29 -0.79 -12.06
CA ASN A 101 -7.27 -1.50 -13.32
C ASN A 101 -8.67 -1.62 -13.94
N ALA A 102 -9.68 -1.99 -13.15
CA ALA A 102 -11.06 -2.07 -13.63
C ALA A 102 -11.58 -0.71 -14.14
N ALA A 103 -11.20 0.38 -13.46
CA ALA A 103 -11.55 1.73 -13.89
C ALA A 103 -10.80 2.23 -15.12
N ALA A 104 -9.60 1.69 -15.38
CA ALA A 104 -8.80 2.03 -16.55
C ALA A 104 -9.19 1.23 -17.81
N PHE A 105 -9.53 -0.05 -17.65
CA PHE A 105 -9.62 -0.99 -18.78
C PHE A 105 -10.97 -1.68 -18.94
N ASP A 106 -11.80 -1.73 -17.89
CA ASP A 106 -13.06 -2.51 -17.88
C ASP A 106 -14.32 -1.63 -17.84
N ASP A 107 -14.18 -0.32 -18.09
CA ASP A 107 -15.26 0.70 -18.03
C ASP A 107 -16.01 0.74 -16.67
N GLN A 108 -15.40 0.23 -15.59
CA GLN A 108 -16.01 0.21 -14.26
C GLN A 108 -15.69 1.48 -13.47
N ALA A 109 -16.71 2.24 -13.10
CA ALA A 109 -16.50 3.45 -12.30
C ALA A 109 -15.86 3.13 -10.93
N LEU A 110 -14.80 3.85 -10.57
CA LEU A 110 -14.30 3.82 -9.20
C LEU A 110 -15.34 4.42 -8.25
N ASN A 111 -15.66 3.70 -7.18
CA ASN A 111 -16.50 4.24 -6.13
C ASN A 111 -15.69 5.22 -5.26
N GLU A 112 -16.09 6.49 -5.24
CA GLU A 112 -15.36 7.54 -4.50
C GLU A 112 -15.36 7.29 -2.98
N GLN A 113 -16.44 6.77 -2.41
CA GLN A 113 -16.49 6.48 -0.97
C GLN A 113 -15.53 5.36 -0.60
N GLN A 114 -15.52 4.29 -1.39
CA GLN A 114 -14.56 3.19 -1.22
C GLN A 114 -13.11 3.70 -1.33
N ALA A 115 -12.84 4.60 -2.28
CA ALA A 115 -11.52 5.22 -2.42
C ALA A 115 -11.11 6.02 -1.16
N LYS A 116 -12.05 6.75 -0.54
CA LYS A 116 -11.81 7.46 0.73
C LYS A 116 -11.54 6.49 1.88
N ASP A 117 -12.27 5.39 1.94
CA ASP A 117 -12.09 4.36 2.97
C ASP A 117 -10.72 3.69 2.84
N TRP A 118 -10.27 3.41 1.62
CA TRP A 118 -8.91 2.91 1.37
C TRP A 118 -7.82 3.92 1.72
N ILE A 119 -8.03 5.21 1.46
CA ILE A 119 -7.10 6.27 1.88
C ILE A 119 -6.97 6.30 3.41
N ALA A 120 -8.09 6.22 4.12
CA ALA A 120 -8.09 6.17 5.58
C ALA A 120 -7.38 4.91 6.12
N GLN A 121 -7.62 3.75 5.50
CA GLN A 121 -6.92 2.50 5.86
C GLN A 121 -5.42 2.59 5.63
N ALA A 122 -4.98 3.15 4.50
CA ALA A 122 -3.57 3.34 4.20
C ALA A 122 -2.89 4.23 5.26
N GLN A 123 -3.53 5.37 5.61
CA GLN A 123 -3.01 6.26 6.66
C GLN A 123 -2.94 5.55 8.02
N SER A 124 -3.98 4.79 8.38
CA SER A 124 -3.99 3.99 9.60
C SER A 124 -2.84 2.98 9.67
N LEU A 125 -2.53 2.30 8.56
CA LEU A 125 -1.39 1.36 8.51
C LEU A 125 -0.05 2.07 8.70
N ILE A 126 0.11 3.25 8.09
CA ILE A 126 1.31 4.08 8.27
C ILE A 126 1.47 4.51 9.73
N ASP A 127 0.40 4.97 10.35
CA ASP A 127 0.40 5.42 11.75
C ASP A 127 0.70 4.26 12.71
N GLN A 128 0.14 3.07 12.46
CA GLN A 128 0.41 1.86 13.25
C GLN A 128 1.86 1.39 13.10
N ALA A 129 2.41 1.37 11.87
CA ALA A 129 3.81 1.04 11.65
C ALA A 129 4.73 2.02 12.39
N ASN A 130 4.41 3.31 12.35
CA ASN A 130 5.16 4.34 13.07
C ASN A 130 5.12 4.14 14.59
N ALA A 131 3.95 3.84 15.15
CA ALA A 131 3.80 3.55 16.57
C ALA A 131 4.58 2.30 16.97
N LEU A 132 4.55 1.24 16.15
CA LEU A 132 5.33 0.03 16.39
C LEU A 132 6.83 0.31 16.34
N ALA A 133 7.31 1.14 15.41
CA ALA A 133 8.70 1.58 15.35
C ALA A 133 9.11 2.41 16.58
N ALA A 134 8.17 3.09 17.24
CA ALA A 134 8.41 3.89 18.44
C ALA A 134 8.37 3.07 19.75
N SER A 135 7.82 1.85 19.72
CA SER A 135 7.76 0.93 20.88
C SER A 135 9.14 0.48 21.39
#